data_AF-A0A8C6TUK6-F1
#
_entry.id   AF-A0A8C6TUK6-F1
#
_cell.length_a   1.000
_cell.length_b   1.000
_cell.length_c   1.000
_cell.angle_alpha   90.00
_cell.angle_beta   90.00
_cell.angle_gamma   90.00
#
_symmetry.space_group_name_H-M   'P 1'
#
loop_
_entity.id
_entity.type
_entity.pdbx_description
1 polymer ?
#
loop_
_entity_poly.entity_id
_entity_poly.type
_entity_poly.pdbx_seq_one_letter_code
_entity_poly.pdbx_strand_id
1 'polypeptide(L)'
;ELIALITLGLIKIRGDKCWRDLTCMDFHYETQPVPNPMSYYLHRTPWWFHRFETLANHCIELIVPFFTFMGRRMCMVNGVLQILFQVVLIISGNLSFLNWLTIVPSLACFDDASLAFLFGSRAKKTVLEIQEEAATGRTLQPSKGMLIRRVVNVSLGILIGFLSVPVVTNLLSSRQVMNTSFDPLRIVNTYGAFGSITKERTEVIIQGTLASDPKDPGAVWEEYQFLCKPGDIYRRPCVISPYHYRLDWLMWFAAFQTYEQNEWVIHIAGRLLSNDSTVLSLMDHNPFQGRATPRWVRGEHYIYRFSRPGSSSAAQGKWWLRKRIGPYFPPVDLEGLRGYFQSRDWPILTSPSTGAKCPVLKTALLMLLLLKHV
;
A
#
# COMPACT_ATOMS: atom_id res chain seq x y z
N GLU A 1 12.22 -10.32 -9.80
CA GLU A 1 10.85 -10.30 -10.36
C GLU A 1 10.15 -11.65 -10.23
N LEU A 2 10.65 -12.72 -10.86
CA LEU A 2 10.07 -14.07 -10.78
C LEU A 2 9.69 -14.51 -9.36
N ILE A 3 10.64 -14.42 -8.42
CA ILE A 3 10.41 -14.77 -7.00
C ILE A 3 9.28 -13.94 -6.41
N ALA A 4 9.23 -12.63 -6.69
CA ALA A 4 8.23 -11.74 -6.11
C ALA A 4 6.81 -12.10 -6.60
N LEU A 5 6.64 -12.32 -7.91
CA LEU A 5 5.33 -12.68 -8.49
C LEU A 5 4.85 -14.04 -8.00
N ILE A 6 5.73 -15.04 -7.98
CA ILE A 6 5.39 -16.37 -7.46
C ILE A 6 5.04 -16.30 -5.98
N THR A 7 5.78 -15.51 -5.19
CA THR A 7 5.48 -15.33 -3.76
C THR A 7 4.07 -14.74 -3.56
N LEU A 8 3.69 -13.73 -4.38
CA LEU A 8 2.34 -13.14 -4.36
C LEU A 8 1.24 -14.13 -4.75
N GLY A 9 1.46 -14.97 -5.76
CA GLY A 9 0.49 -16.00 -6.13
C GLY A 9 0.38 -17.10 -5.06
N LEU A 10 1.51 -17.54 -4.50
CA LEU A 10 1.55 -18.61 -3.51
C LEU A 10 0.94 -18.19 -2.16
N ILE A 11 1.13 -16.95 -1.73
CA ILE A 11 0.50 -16.46 -0.50
C ILE A 11 -1.03 -16.42 -0.64
N LYS A 12 -1.56 -16.14 -1.83
CA LYS A 12 -3.00 -16.16 -2.11
C LYS A 12 -3.56 -17.58 -2.11
N ILE A 13 -2.98 -18.50 -2.89
CA ILE A 13 -3.45 -19.90 -2.96
C ILE A 13 -3.38 -20.60 -1.60
N ARG A 14 -2.31 -20.35 -0.84
CA ARG A 14 -2.09 -20.99 0.47
C ARG A 14 -2.70 -20.22 1.64
N GLY A 15 -3.19 -19.01 1.39
CA GLY A 15 -3.83 -18.16 2.37
C GLY A 15 -5.31 -18.51 2.56
N ASP A 16 -6.15 -17.48 2.45
CA ASP A 16 -7.59 -17.61 2.69
C ASP A 16 -8.28 -18.51 1.65
N LYS A 17 -9.32 -19.22 2.11
CA LYS A 17 -10.11 -20.14 1.29
C LYS A 17 -10.75 -19.42 0.10
N CYS A 18 -11.09 -18.13 0.22
CA CYS A 18 -11.71 -17.38 -0.87
C CYS A 18 -10.87 -17.35 -2.16
N TRP A 19 -9.53 -17.47 -2.06
CA TRP A 19 -8.66 -17.45 -3.24
C TRP A 19 -8.83 -18.74 -4.05
N ARG A 20 -8.97 -19.87 -3.35
CA ARG A 20 -9.23 -21.19 -3.95
C ARG A 20 -10.67 -21.34 -4.44
N ASP A 21 -11.62 -20.73 -3.74
CA ASP A 21 -13.04 -20.70 -4.13
C ASP A 21 -13.33 -19.65 -5.22
N LEU A 22 -12.33 -18.84 -5.61
CA LEU A 22 -12.39 -17.75 -6.60
C LEU A 22 -13.34 -16.59 -6.23
N THR A 23 -13.62 -16.39 -4.94
CA THR A 23 -14.60 -15.40 -4.44
C THR A 23 -13.95 -14.21 -3.73
N CYS A 24 -12.62 -14.10 -3.68
CA CYS A 24 -12.00 -12.99 -2.93
C CYS A 24 -12.35 -11.60 -3.50
N MET A 25 -12.52 -11.50 -4.82
CA MET A 25 -12.84 -10.24 -5.48
C MET A 25 -14.26 -9.74 -5.17
N ASP A 26 -15.15 -10.60 -4.68
CA ASP A 26 -16.48 -10.21 -4.19
C ASP A 26 -16.38 -9.23 -3.00
N PHE A 27 -15.27 -9.26 -2.26
CA PHE A 27 -15.05 -8.42 -1.07
C PHE A 27 -13.95 -7.38 -1.29
N HIS A 28 -12.88 -7.77 -2.00
CA HIS A 28 -11.63 -7.01 -2.04
C HIS A 28 -11.77 -5.55 -2.46
N TYR A 29 -12.61 -5.24 -3.46
CA TYR A 29 -12.77 -3.87 -3.94
C TYR A 29 -13.28 -2.90 -2.87
N GLU A 30 -14.14 -3.35 -1.97
CA GLU A 30 -14.66 -2.55 -0.87
C GLU A 30 -13.72 -2.56 0.34
N THR A 31 -13.11 -3.70 0.63
CA THR A 31 -12.35 -3.91 1.87
C THR A 31 -10.86 -3.61 1.78
N GLN A 32 -10.33 -3.37 0.57
CA GLN A 32 -8.93 -2.95 0.37
C GLN A 32 -8.57 -1.66 1.13
N PRO A 33 -7.28 -1.39 1.40
CA PRO A 33 -6.86 -0.34 2.34
C PRO A 33 -7.42 1.05 2.02
N VAL A 34 -7.15 1.53 0.81
CA VAL A 34 -7.66 2.80 0.29
C VAL A 34 -8.30 2.53 -1.07
N PRO A 35 -9.62 2.30 -1.15
CA PRO A 35 -10.28 2.09 -2.43
C PRO A 35 -10.27 3.37 -3.26
N ASN A 36 -10.43 3.20 -4.57
CA ASN A 36 -10.50 4.31 -5.51
C ASN A 36 -11.91 4.38 -6.15
N PRO A 37 -12.21 5.42 -6.97
CA PRO A 37 -13.52 5.54 -7.60
C PRO A 37 -13.90 4.34 -8.49
N MET A 38 -12.94 3.71 -9.15
CA MET A 38 -13.20 2.54 -9.99
C MET A 38 -13.58 1.33 -9.15
N SER A 39 -12.97 1.17 -7.96
CA SER A 39 -13.30 0.08 -7.03
C SER A 39 -14.78 0.08 -6.65
N TYR A 40 -15.40 1.26 -6.50
CA TYR A 40 -16.83 1.41 -6.22
C TYR A 40 -17.71 0.76 -7.31
N TYR A 41 -17.34 0.92 -8.57
CA TYR A 41 -18.06 0.32 -9.71
C TYR A 41 -17.69 -1.14 -9.91
N LEU A 42 -16.40 -1.48 -9.82
CA LEU A 42 -15.91 -2.85 -10.00
C LEU A 42 -16.49 -3.81 -8.97
N HIS A 43 -16.68 -3.37 -7.73
CA HIS A 43 -17.36 -4.13 -6.68
C HIS A 43 -18.80 -4.57 -7.04
N ARG A 44 -19.41 -3.97 -8.05
CA ARG A 44 -20.77 -4.28 -8.50
C ARG A 44 -20.81 -5.15 -9.75
N THR A 45 -19.65 -5.56 -10.26
CA THR A 45 -19.60 -6.45 -11.42
C THR A 45 -20.16 -7.83 -11.06
N PRO A 46 -20.66 -8.59 -12.05
CA PRO A 46 -21.24 -9.91 -11.79
C PRO A 46 -20.23 -10.89 -11.18
N TRP A 47 -20.71 -11.82 -10.36
CA TRP A 47 -19.88 -12.84 -9.69
C TRP A 47 -18.97 -13.64 -10.64
N TRP A 48 -19.40 -13.89 -11.89
CA TRP A 48 -18.59 -14.64 -12.86
C TRP A 48 -17.36 -13.83 -13.30
N PHE A 49 -17.46 -12.50 -13.33
CA PHE A 49 -16.36 -11.62 -13.65
C PHE A 49 -15.33 -11.62 -12.51
N HIS A 50 -15.78 -11.54 -11.26
CA HIS A 50 -14.91 -11.67 -10.08
C HIS A 50 -14.16 -13.01 -10.00
N ARG A 51 -14.81 -14.12 -10.39
CA ARG A 51 -14.14 -15.41 -10.51
C ARG A 51 -13.09 -15.42 -11.60
N PHE A 52 -13.41 -14.83 -12.75
CA PHE A 52 -12.46 -14.68 -13.86
C PHE A 52 -11.26 -13.81 -13.45
N GLU A 53 -11.47 -12.68 -12.80
CA GLU A 53 -10.40 -11.81 -12.26
C GLU A 53 -9.49 -12.58 -11.30
N THR A 54 -10.08 -13.34 -10.38
CA THR A 54 -9.32 -14.16 -9.44
C THR A 54 -8.49 -15.22 -10.16
N LEU A 55 -9.07 -15.90 -11.15
CA LEU A 55 -8.35 -16.90 -11.95
C LEU A 55 -7.23 -16.26 -12.77
N ALA A 56 -7.49 -15.13 -13.43
CA ALA A 56 -6.51 -14.38 -14.20
C ALA A 56 -5.34 -13.92 -13.32
N ASN A 57 -5.63 -13.43 -12.10
CA ASN A 57 -4.62 -13.12 -11.10
C ASN A 57 -3.70 -14.32 -10.82
N HIS A 58 -4.27 -15.50 -10.57
CA HIS A 58 -3.48 -16.71 -10.35
C HIS A 58 -2.62 -17.09 -11.56
N CYS A 59 -3.17 -17.03 -12.77
CA CYS A 59 -2.42 -17.31 -13.99
C CYS A 59 -1.25 -16.34 -14.19
N ILE A 60 -1.49 -15.04 -13.99
CA ILE A 60 -0.47 -13.99 -14.22
C ILE A 60 0.63 -14.02 -13.14
N GLU A 61 0.29 -14.36 -11.90
CA GLU A 61 1.28 -14.40 -10.81
C GLU A 61 2.06 -15.73 -10.75
N LEU A 62 1.47 -16.85 -11.20
CA LEU A 62 2.08 -18.18 -11.03
C LEU A 62 2.55 -18.82 -12.33
N ILE A 63 1.93 -18.54 -13.48
CA ILE A 63 2.24 -19.23 -14.74
C ILE A 63 3.05 -18.31 -15.66
N VAL A 64 2.54 -17.11 -15.91
CA VAL A 64 3.14 -16.13 -16.83
C VAL A 64 4.61 -15.80 -16.53
N PRO A 65 5.09 -15.72 -15.28
CA PRO A 65 6.50 -15.43 -15.01
C PRO A 65 7.47 -16.45 -15.60
N PHE A 66 7.05 -17.71 -15.78
CA PHE A 66 7.87 -18.77 -16.40
C PHE A 66 8.09 -18.55 -17.91
N PHE A 67 7.26 -17.73 -18.57
CA PHE A 67 7.43 -17.40 -20.00
C PHE A 67 8.75 -16.64 -20.27
N THR A 68 9.34 -16.03 -19.24
CA THR A 68 10.69 -15.44 -19.28
C THR A 68 11.74 -16.43 -19.81
N PHE A 69 11.57 -17.73 -19.53
CA PHE A 69 12.52 -18.78 -19.93
C PHE A 69 12.17 -19.45 -21.27
N MET A 70 11.04 -19.10 -21.90
CA MET A 70 10.52 -19.78 -23.10
C MET A 70 10.91 -19.07 -24.42
N GLY A 71 12.06 -18.38 -24.41
CA GLY A 71 12.63 -17.68 -25.56
C GLY A 71 12.09 -16.26 -25.76
N ARG A 72 12.60 -15.59 -26.81
CA ARG A 72 12.42 -14.14 -27.06
C ARG A 72 10.95 -13.70 -27.08
N ARG A 73 10.10 -14.39 -27.85
CA ARG A 73 8.68 -14.02 -28.02
C ARG A 73 7.89 -14.15 -26.72
N MET A 74 8.09 -15.25 -26.00
CA MET A 74 7.38 -15.51 -24.75
C MET A 74 7.83 -14.58 -23.62
N CYS A 75 9.12 -14.21 -23.58
CA CYS A 75 9.62 -13.21 -22.65
C CYS A 75 8.92 -11.85 -22.87
N MET A 76 8.78 -11.40 -24.11
CA MET A 76 8.02 -10.17 -24.40
C MET A 76 6.54 -10.29 -24.01
N VAL A 77 5.91 -11.46 -24.25
CA VAL A 77 4.52 -11.71 -23.80
C VAL A 77 4.41 -11.62 -22.28
N ASN A 78 5.37 -12.17 -21.52
CA ASN A 78 5.44 -11.98 -20.07
C ASN A 78 5.48 -10.50 -19.71
N GLY A 79 6.42 -9.75 -20.28
CA GLY A 79 6.57 -8.32 -20.03
C GLY A 79 5.27 -7.54 -20.27
N VAL A 80 4.61 -7.78 -21.41
CA VAL A 80 3.32 -7.14 -21.74
C VAL A 80 2.24 -7.51 -20.73
N LEU A 81 2.07 -8.80 -20.42
CA LEU A 81 1.03 -9.26 -19.50
C LEU A 81 1.25 -8.73 -18.08
N GLN A 82 2.50 -8.71 -17.59
CA GLN A 82 2.83 -8.15 -16.28
C GLN A 82 2.53 -6.64 -16.24
N ILE A 83 2.96 -5.87 -17.24
CA ILE A 83 2.69 -4.43 -17.30
C ILE A 83 1.19 -4.16 -17.34
N LEU A 84 0.44 -4.84 -18.21
CA LEU A 84 -1.01 -4.69 -18.31
C LEU A 84 -1.69 -5.02 -16.98
N PHE A 85 -1.26 -6.11 -16.33
CA PHE A 85 -1.79 -6.51 -15.04
C PHE A 85 -1.54 -5.44 -13.96
N GLN A 86 -0.33 -4.90 -13.87
CA GLN A 86 -0.02 -3.83 -12.94
C GLN A 86 -0.81 -2.55 -13.23
N VAL A 87 -1.03 -2.21 -14.51
CA VAL A 87 -1.86 -1.06 -14.92
C VAL A 87 -3.32 -1.26 -14.49
N VAL A 88 -3.88 -2.45 -14.68
CA VAL A 88 -5.24 -2.78 -14.20
C VAL A 88 -5.33 -2.65 -12.68
N LEU A 89 -4.33 -3.12 -11.94
CA LEU A 89 -4.28 -2.96 -10.48
C LEU A 89 -4.22 -1.48 -10.06
N ILE A 90 -3.43 -0.65 -10.75
CA ILE A 90 -3.36 0.80 -10.51
C ILE A 90 -4.72 1.49 -10.78
N ILE A 91 -5.40 1.11 -11.86
CA ILE A 91 -6.70 1.67 -12.21
C ILE A 91 -7.79 1.22 -11.24
N SER A 92 -7.70 -0.01 -10.73
CA SER A 92 -8.76 -0.64 -9.94
C SER A 92 -8.65 -0.42 -8.43
N GLY A 93 -7.49 0.00 -7.91
CA GLY A 93 -7.27 0.33 -6.49
C GLY A 93 -6.06 1.23 -6.24
N ASN A 94 -5.82 1.64 -5.00
CA ASN A 94 -4.66 2.48 -4.64
C ASN A 94 -3.55 1.68 -3.95
N LEU A 95 -2.91 0.76 -4.65
CA LEU A 95 -1.84 -0.09 -4.11
C LEU A 95 -0.46 0.60 -4.04
N SER A 96 -0.44 1.94 -3.88
CA SER A 96 0.78 2.73 -3.68
C SER A 96 1.78 2.61 -4.85
N PHE A 97 3.08 2.78 -4.58
CA PHE A 97 4.18 2.65 -5.54
C PHE A 97 4.52 1.18 -5.89
N LEU A 98 3.89 0.19 -5.26
CA LEU A 98 4.24 -1.23 -5.43
C LEU A 98 4.02 -1.73 -6.86
N ASN A 99 2.91 -1.34 -7.49
CA ASN A 99 2.66 -1.74 -8.88
C ASN A 99 3.71 -1.14 -9.83
N TRP A 100 4.10 0.11 -9.58
CA TRP A 100 5.13 0.79 -10.37
C TRP A 100 6.49 0.11 -10.23
N LEU A 101 6.88 -0.29 -9.01
CA LEU A 101 8.09 -1.09 -8.79
C LEU A 101 8.04 -2.45 -9.48
N THR A 102 6.85 -3.00 -9.72
CA THR A 102 6.68 -4.26 -10.43
C THR A 102 6.73 -4.07 -11.95
N ILE A 103 6.29 -2.92 -12.47
CA ILE A 103 6.40 -2.57 -13.91
C ILE A 103 7.87 -2.44 -14.34
N VAL A 104 8.72 -1.82 -13.52
CA VAL A 104 10.13 -1.55 -13.86
C VAL A 104 10.89 -2.79 -14.33
N PRO A 105 10.93 -3.91 -13.58
CA PRO A 105 11.62 -5.11 -14.04
C PRO A 105 10.95 -5.76 -15.26
N SER A 106 9.63 -5.65 -15.42
CA SER A 106 8.93 -6.16 -16.61
C SER A 106 9.34 -5.45 -17.90
N LEU A 107 9.83 -4.20 -17.82
CA LEU A 107 10.41 -3.50 -18.97
C LEU A 107 11.69 -4.18 -19.49
N ALA A 108 12.40 -4.93 -18.65
CA ALA A 108 13.60 -5.67 -19.06
C ALA A 108 13.28 -6.92 -19.92
N CYS A 109 12.01 -7.28 -20.07
CA CYS A 109 11.57 -8.34 -20.98
C CYS A 109 11.59 -7.93 -22.47
N PHE A 110 11.75 -6.63 -22.76
CA PHE A 110 11.75 -6.09 -24.11
C PHE A 110 13.18 -5.81 -24.58
N ASP A 111 13.49 -6.18 -25.82
CA ASP A 111 14.78 -5.88 -26.45
C ASP A 111 14.75 -4.57 -27.23
N ASP A 112 15.92 -4.05 -27.58
CA ASP A 112 16.07 -2.78 -28.30
C ASP A 112 15.28 -2.76 -29.62
N ALA A 113 15.16 -3.90 -30.29
CA ALA A 113 14.39 -4.03 -31.52
C ALA A 113 12.88 -3.84 -31.28
N SER A 114 12.33 -4.43 -30.22
CA SER A 114 10.93 -4.27 -29.84
C SER A 114 10.59 -2.86 -29.36
N LEU A 115 11.55 -2.18 -28.71
CA LEU A 115 11.40 -0.80 -28.24
C LEU A 115 11.83 0.25 -29.27
N ALA A 116 12.30 -0.17 -30.45
CA ALA A 116 12.84 0.72 -31.47
C ALA A 116 11.88 1.86 -31.82
N PHE A 117 10.55 1.62 -31.78
CA PHE A 117 9.54 2.63 -32.08
C PHE A 117 9.58 3.85 -31.14
N LEU A 118 10.11 3.71 -29.91
CA LEU A 118 10.26 4.80 -28.94
C LEU A 118 11.42 5.75 -29.28
N PHE A 119 12.34 5.33 -30.15
CA PHE A 119 13.55 6.08 -30.47
C PHE A 119 13.44 6.79 -31.82
N GLY A 120 14.04 7.98 -31.91
CA GLY A 120 14.08 8.79 -33.13
C GLY A 120 14.87 8.15 -34.28
N SER A 121 14.64 8.62 -35.50
CA SER A 121 15.28 8.11 -36.73
C SER A 121 16.82 8.12 -36.67
N ARG A 122 17.41 9.11 -36.01
CA ARG A 122 18.87 9.22 -35.82
C ARG A 122 19.44 8.06 -35.01
N ALA A 123 18.82 7.73 -33.87
CA ALA A 123 19.26 6.62 -33.01
C ALA A 123 19.14 5.28 -33.74
N LYS A 124 18.03 5.07 -34.47
CA LYS A 124 17.83 3.88 -35.31
C LYS A 124 18.93 3.74 -36.35
N LYS A 125 19.26 4.83 -37.06
CA LYS A 125 20.32 4.84 -38.08
C LYS A 125 21.69 4.49 -37.49
N THR A 126 22.06 5.09 -36.36
CA THR A 126 23.33 4.79 -35.68
C THR A 126 23.43 3.33 -35.23
N VAL A 127 22.34 2.75 -34.71
CA VAL A 127 22.34 1.32 -34.32
C VAL A 127 22.50 0.41 -35.53
N LEU A 128 21.84 0.72 -36.65
CA LEU A 128 21.99 -0.03 -37.91
C LEU A 128 23.42 0.05 -38.44
N GLU A 129 24.04 1.24 -38.43
CA GLU A 129 25.45 1.43 -38.83
C GLU A 129 26.38 0.57 -37.96
N ILE A 130 26.19 0.55 -36.63
CA ILE A 130 26.99 -0.30 -35.71
C ILE A 130 26.77 -1.80 -36.00
N GLN A 131 25.54 -2.22 -36.30
CA GLN A 131 25.23 -3.61 -36.61
C GLN A 131 25.87 -4.05 -37.94
N GLU A 132 25.88 -3.18 -38.94
CA GLU A 132 26.49 -3.42 -40.25
C GLU A 132 28.03 -3.48 -40.15
N GLU A 133 28.64 -2.59 -39.36
CA GLU A 133 30.07 -2.65 -39.03
C GLU A 133 30.45 -3.93 -38.28
N ALA A 134 29.60 -4.40 -37.36
CA ALA A 134 29.81 -5.67 -36.67
C ALA A 134 29.68 -6.89 -37.59
N ALA A 135 28.71 -6.86 -38.52
CA ALA A 135 28.48 -7.93 -39.50
C ALA A 135 29.60 -8.06 -40.54
N THR A 136 30.29 -6.97 -40.87
CA THR A 136 31.46 -6.96 -41.79
C THR A 136 32.75 -7.49 -41.16
N GLY A 137 32.70 -8.05 -39.93
CA GLY A 137 33.82 -8.73 -39.30
C GLY A 137 34.85 -7.81 -38.64
N ARG A 138 34.60 -6.49 -38.61
CA ARG A 138 35.36 -5.55 -37.77
C ARG A 138 34.86 -5.63 -36.32
N THR A 139 34.98 -6.81 -35.70
CA THR A 139 34.69 -6.94 -34.27
C THR A 139 35.71 -6.12 -33.49
N LEU A 140 35.27 -5.01 -32.90
CA LEU A 140 36.05 -4.25 -31.92
C LEU A 140 36.58 -5.21 -30.86
N GLN A 141 37.90 -5.23 -30.66
CA GLN A 141 38.53 -5.99 -29.59
C GLN A 141 37.85 -5.65 -28.26
N PRO A 142 37.52 -6.63 -27.41
CA PRO A 142 36.77 -6.34 -26.21
C PRO A 142 37.54 -5.36 -25.33
N SER A 143 37.01 -4.15 -25.16
CA SER A 143 37.61 -3.18 -24.24
C SER A 143 37.66 -3.78 -22.83
N LYS A 144 38.71 -3.43 -22.05
CA LYS A 144 38.81 -3.78 -20.62
C LYS A 144 37.51 -3.50 -19.86
N GLY A 145 36.80 -2.42 -20.23
CA GLY A 145 35.50 -2.07 -19.65
C GLY A 145 34.39 -3.11 -19.91
N MET A 146 34.36 -3.73 -21.10
CA MET A 146 33.38 -4.78 -21.41
C MET A 146 33.65 -6.07 -20.63
N LEU A 147 34.93 -6.42 -20.45
CA LEU A 147 35.31 -7.56 -19.63
C LEU A 147 34.92 -7.34 -18.16
N ILE A 148 35.24 -6.16 -17.59
CA ILE A 148 34.85 -5.80 -16.23
C ILE A 148 33.34 -5.87 -16.07
N ARG A 149 32.57 -5.29 -16.99
CA ARG A 149 31.09 -5.36 -16.96
C ARG A 149 30.57 -6.79 -17.00
N ARG A 150 31.16 -7.65 -17.83
CA ARG A 150 30.78 -9.07 -17.90
C ARG A 150 31.06 -9.79 -16.60
N VAL A 151 32.24 -9.59 -16.00
CA VAL A 151 32.60 -10.17 -14.70
C VAL A 151 31.61 -9.71 -13.63
N VAL A 152 31.37 -8.39 -13.51
CA VAL A 152 30.43 -7.83 -12.54
C VAL A 152 29.03 -8.41 -12.70
N ASN A 153 28.50 -8.49 -13.92
CA ASN A 153 27.17 -9.04 -14.18
C ASN A 153 27.07 -10.53 -13.81
N VAL A 154 28.09 -11.32 -14.16
CA VAL A 154 28.13 -12.76 -13.81
C VAL A 154 28.25 -12.94 -12.30
N SER A 155 29.14 -12.20 -11.63
CA SER A 155 29.29 -12.24 -10.18
C SER A 155 28.01 -11.83 -9.45
N LEU A 156 27.33 -10.78 -9.91
CA LEU A 156 26.03 -10.35 -9.37
C LEU A 156 24.96 -11.43 -9.60
N GLY A 157 24.91 -12.05 -10.77
CA GLY A 157 24.00 -13.14 -11.07
C GLY A 157 24.20 -14.35 -10.16
N ILE A 158 25.46 -14.75 -9.92
CA ILE A 158 25.82 -15.83 -8.99
C ILE A 158 25.41 -15.47 -7.56
N LEU A 159 25.69 -14.25 -7.10
CA LEU A 159 25.32 -13.78 -5.78
C LEU A 159 23.80 -13.82 -5.59
N ILE A 160 23.02 -13.28 -6.53
CA ILE A 160 21.55 -13.30 -6.46
C ILE A 160 21.04 -14.75 -6.50
N GLY A 161 21.61 -15.61 -7.34
CA GLY A 161 21.27 -17.03 -7.39
C GLY A 161 21.48 -17.74 -6.05
N PHE A 162 22.65 -17.51 -5.41
CA PHE A 162 22.97 -18.03 -4.09
C PHE A 162 22.01 -17.53 -3.01
N LEU A 163 21.76 -16.21 -2.95
CA LEU A 163 20.84 -15.61 -1.99
C LEU A 163 19.37 -16.03 -2.22
N SER A 164 19.03 -16.49 -3.43
CA SER A 164 17.69 -17.00 -3.75
C SER A 164 17.45 -18.42 -3.24
N VAL A 165 18.48 -19.21 -2.94
CA VAL A 165 18.34 -20.59 -2.46
C VAL A 165 17.43 -20.70 -1.21
N PRO A 166 17.70 -19.98 -0.10
CA PRO A 166 16.84 -20.07 1.09
C PRO A 166 15.40 -19.59 0.85
N VAL A 167 15.23 -18.64 -0.06
CA VAL A 167 13.90 -18.12 -0.44
C VAL A 167 13.13 -19.17 -1.22
N VAL A 168 13.75 -19.79 -2.23
CA VAL A 168 13.11 -20.83 -3.06
C VAL A 168 12.80 -22.07 -2.23
N THR A 169 13.71 -22.50 -1.34
CA THR A 169 13.44 -23.64 -0.45
C THR A 169 12.25 -23.36 0.48
N ASN A 170 12.12 -22.12 0.98
CA ASN A 170 10.95 -21.70 1.75
C ASN A 170 9.65 -21.69 0.91
N LEU A 171 9.69 -21.22 -0.33
CA LEU A 171 8.51 -21.23 -1.22
C LEU A 171 8.05 -22.65 -1.56
N LEU A 172 8.99 -23.58 -1.72
CA LEU A 172 8.70 -25.00 -1.96
C LEU A 172 8.21 -25.73 -0.70
N SER A 173 8.51 -25.21 0.50
CA SER A 173 8.05 -25.78 1.76
C SER A 173 6.52 -25.74 1.89
N SER A 174 5.95 -26.77 2.53
CA SER A 174 4.55 -26.78 2.93
C SER A 174 4.23 -25.79 4.05
N ARG A 175 5.25 -25.40 4.84
CA ARG A 175 5.18 -24.41 5.92
C ARG A 175 5.88 -23.11 5.50
N GLN A 176 5.54 -22.59 4.32
CA GLN A 176 6.13 -21.36 3.83
C GLN A 176 5.93 -20.21 4.84
N VAL A 177 6.97 -19.42 5.05
CA VAL A 177 6.90 -18.17 5.80
C VAL A 177 6.96 -17.01 4.81
N MET A 178 6.01 -16.08 4.92
CA MET A 178 5.91 -14.92 4.04
C MET A 178 6.30 -13.64 4.78
N ASN A 179 6.66 -12.58 4.05
CA ASN A 179 7.09 -11.29 4.62
C ASN A 179 8.29 -11.44 5.56
N THR A 180 9.19 -12.37 5.25
CA THR A 180 10.38 -12.63 6.07
C THR A 180 11.67 -12.38 5.30
N SER A 181 12.69 -11.96 6.04
CA SER A 181 14.04 -11.76 5.55
C SER A 181 14.91 -12.99 5.84
N PHE A 182 15.67 -13.44 4.84
CA PHE A 182 16.51 -14.64 4.96
C PHE A 182 18.00 -14.33 5.17
N ASP A 183 18.38 -13.05 5.04
CA ASP A 183 19.77 -12.60 5.12
C ASP A 183 19.85 -11.21 5.79
N PRO A 184 20.94 -10.87 6.51
CA PRO A 184 21.11 -9.56 7.17
C PRO A 184 21.04 -8.36 6.21
N LEU A 185 21.49 -8.52 4.96
CA LEU A 185 21.47 -7.47 3.94
C LEU A 185 20.11 -7.34 3.25
N ARG A 186 19.19 -8.31 3.46
CA ARG A 186 17.80 -8.29 2.97
C ARG A 186 17.66 -8.07 1.46
N ILE A 187 18.61 -8.59 0.68
CA ILE A 187 18.65 -8.40 -0.78
C ILE A 187 17.57 -9.22 -1.49
N VAL A 188 17.35 -10.48 -1.07
CA VAL A 188 16.32 -11.37 -1.63
C VAL A 188 15.45 -11.89 -0.50
N ASN A 189 14.16 -11.59 -0.53
CA ASN A 189 13.20 -11.94 0.52
C ASN A 189 11.88 -12.42 -0.08
N THR A 190 11.00 -12.92 0.79
CA THR A 190 9.60 -13.17 0.43
C THR A 190 8.76 -11.97 0.82
N TYR A 191 7.95 -11.47 -0.11
CA TYR A 191 6.94 -10.45 0.15
C TYR A 191 5.60 -10.91 -0.42
N GLY A 192 4.55 -10.76 0.38
CA GLY A 192 3.20 -11.15 0.01
C GLY A 192 2.20 -10.24 0.70
N ALA A 193 1.29 -9.69 -0.10
CA ALA A 193 0.15 -8.91 0.37
C ALA A 193 -1.15 -9.66 0.09
N PHE A 194 -2.18 -9.40 0.91
CA PHE A 194 -3.53 -9.89 0.68
C PHE A 194 -3.68 -11.42 0.61
N GLY A 195 -2.83 -12.17 1.31
CA GLY A 195 -3.05 -13.61 1.53
C GLY A 195 -4.38 -13.92 2.19
N SER A 196 -4.83 -13.03 3.08
CA SER A 196 -6.17 -13.04 3.68
C SER A 196 -6.93 -11.78 3.31
N ILE A 197 -8.24 -11.94 3.07
CA ILE A 197 -9.13 -10.84 2.67
C ILE A 197 -10.19 -10.65 3.73
N THR A 198 -10.36 -9.40 4.17
CA THR A 198 -11.46 -9.03 5.06
C THR A 198 -12.76 -8.99 4.27
N LYS A 199 -13.83 -9.50 4.87
CA LYS A 199 -15.17 -9.58 4.25
C LYS A 199 -16.06 -8.40 4.60
N GLU A 200 -15.71 -7.67 5.65
CA GLU A 200 -16.37 -6.44 6.07
C GLU A 200 -15.33 -5.34 6.20
N ARG A 201 -15.70 -4.13 5.77
CA ARG A 201 -14.88 -2.95 5.98
C ARG A 201 -15.26 -2.30 7.30
N THR A 202 -14.35 -2.34 8.27
CA THR A 202 -14.46 -1.56 9.49
C THR A 202 -13.55 -0.33 9.42
N GLU A 203 -13.93 0.73 10.12
CA GLU A 203 -13.19 1.98 10.16
C GLU A 203 -13.22 2.62 11.54
N VAL A 204 -12.07 3.12 11.98
CA VAL A 204 -11.96 3.98 13.15
C VAL A 204 -12.09 5.44 12.71
N ILE A 205 -13.01 6.16 13.35
CA ILE A 205 -13.25 7.59 13.16
C ILE A 205 -12.84 8.31 14.44
N ILE A 206 -11.87 9.21 14.32
CA ILE A 206 -11.40 10.03 15.44
C ILE A 206 -12.30 11.25 15.56
N GLN A 207 -12.83 11.48 16.76
CA GLN A 207 -13.72 12.60 17.06
C GLN A 207 -13.18 13.42 18.22
N GLY A 208 -13.38 14.74 18.17
CA GLY A 208 -13.11 15.64 19.29
C GLY A 208 -14.38 16.34 19.77
N THR A 209 -14.37 16.84 21.00
CA THR A 209 -15.42 17.72 21.52
C THR A 209 -14.86 18.82 22.42
N LEU A 210 -15.56 19.96 22.47
CA LEU A 210 -15.30 21.06 23.39
C LEU A 210 -16.08 20.95 24.71
N ALA A 211 -16.99 19.97 24.82
CA ALA A 211 -17.79 19.76 26.02
C ALA A 211 -16.92 19.55 27.27
N SER A 212 -17.39 20.04 28.41
CA SER A 212 -16.71 19.83 29.70
C SER A 212 -16.79 18.37 30.14
N ASP A 213 -17.98 17.76 30.01
CA ASP A 213 -18.21 16.34 30.31
C ASP A 213 -18.37 15.54 28.99
N PRO A 214 -17.54 14.51 28.74
CA PRO A 214 -17.63 13.70 27.53
C PRO A 214 -18.87 12.78 27.51
N LYS A 215 -19.57 12.62 28.65
CA LYS A 215 -20.79 11.82 28.79
C LYS A 215 -22.06 12.64 28.66
N ASP A 216 -21.96 13.96 28.53
CA ASP A 216 -23.12 14.83 28.31
C ASP A 216 -23.86 14.40 27.02
N PRO A 217 -25.16 14.06 27.08
CA PRO A 217 -25.96 13.75 25.89
C PRO A 217 -26.00 14.88 24.86
N GLY A 218 -25.80 16.13 25.29
CA GLY A 218 -25.73 17.31 24.43
C GLY A 218 -24.35 17.57 23.82
N ALA A 219 -23.33 16.77 24.16
CA ALA A 219 -21.98 16.95 23.65
C ALA A 219 -21.91 16.74 22.13
N VAL A 220 -21.50 17.78 21.41
CA VAL A 220 -21.26 17.68 19.96
C VAL A 220 -19.86 17.12 19.73
N TRP A 221 -19.80 15.96 19.06
CA TRP A 221 -18.57 15.30 18.67
C TRP A 221 -18.32 15.51 17.17
N GLU A 222 -17.21 16.18 16.85
CA GLU A 222 -16.84 16.55 15.48
C GLU A 222 -15.71 15.65 14.98
N GLU A 223 -15.78 15.23 13.71
CA GLU A 223 -14.90 14.21 13.14
C GLU A 223 -13.67 14.82 12.46
N TYR A 224 -12.49 14.31 12.79
CA TYR A 224 -11.29 14.54 11.98
C TYR A 224 -11.38 13.72 10.68
N GLN A 225 -11.02 14.31 9.55
CA GLN A 225 -10.96 13.60 8.28
C GLN A 225 -9.51 13.37 7.85
N PHE A 226 -9.21 12.14 7.44
CA PHE A 226 -7.92 11.74 6.89
C PHE A 226 -7.81 12.10 5.42
N LEU A 227 -6.61 12.01 4.83
CA LEU A 227 -6.34 12.49 3.49
C LEU A 227 -7.05 11.72 2.38
N CYS A 228 -7.24 10.41 2.50
CA CYS A 228 -7.85 9.58 1.47
C CYS A 228 -8.63 8.38 2.00
N LYS A 229 -8.37 7.97 3.24
CA LYS A 229 -9.11 6.91 3.94
C LYS A 229 -10.61 7.25 3.99
N PRO A 230 -11.51 6.26 3.86
CA PRO A 230 -12.94 6.47 4.09
C PRO A 230 -13.24 7.06 5.47
N GLY A 231 -14.08 8.09 5.46
CA GLY A 231 -14.52 8.86 6.62
C GLY A 231 -15.91 9.41 6.32
N ASP A 232 -16.00 10.66 5.87
CA ASP A 232 -17.26 11.25 5.40
C ASP A 232 -17.94 10.37 4.31
N ILE A 233 -19.23 10.11 4.51
CA ILE A 233 -20.05 9.26 3.63
C ILE A 233 -20.33 9.89 2.27
N TYR A 234 -20.23 11.21 2.15
CA TYR A 234 -20.40 11.95 0.89
C TYR A 234 -19.08 12.04 0.11
N ARG A 235 -17.96 11.69 0.75
CA ARG A 235 -16.66 11.77 0.10
C ARG A 235 -16.46 10.64 -0.89
N ARG A 236 -16.23 11.02 -2.15
CA ARG A 236 -15.78 10.09 -3.19
C ARG A 236 -14.41 9.50 -2.82
N PRO A 237 -14.18 8.19 -3.00
CA PRO A 237 -12.85 7.59 -2.85
C PRO A 237 -11.79 8.32 -3.69
N CYS A 238 -10.55 8.38 -3.22
CA CYS A 238 -9.50 9.18 -3.87
C CYS A 238 -8.68 8.34 -4.86
N VAL A 239 -7.96 9.02 -5.76
CA VAL A 239 -6.92 8.41 -6.61
C VAL A 239 -5.58 8.95 -6.13
N ILE A 240 -4.71 8.08 -5.62
CA ILE A 240 -3.43 8.50 -5.01
C ILE A 240 -2.19 7.86 -5.60
N SER A 241 -2.32 6.79 -6.40
CA SER A 241 -1.17 6.13 -7.02
C SER A 241 -0.32 7.13 -7.84
N PRO A 242 1.02 7.18 -7.70
CA PRO A 242 1.90 6.26 -6.96
C PRO A 242 2.14 6.59 -5.47
N TYR A 243 1.51 7.65 -4.94
CA TYR A 243 1.74 8.13 -3.58
C TYR A 243 1.16 7.19 -2.50
N HIS A 244 1.72 7.29 -1.29
CA HIS A 244 1.35 6.46 -0.14
C HIS A 244 1.06 7.30 1.11
N TYR A 245 -0.22 7.56 1.39
CA TYR A 245 -0.60 8.13 2.69
C TYR A 245 -0.48 7.05 3.77
N ARG A 246 0.69 7.04 4.42
CA ARG A 246 1.05 5.99 5.39
C ARG A 246 0.09 5.96 6.59
N LEU A 247 -0.33 7.12 7.10
CA LEU A 247 -1.25 7.18 8.24
C LEU A 247 -2.61 6.58 7.89
N ASP A 248 -3.20 6.97 6.77
CA ASP A 248 -4.44 6.41 6.23
C ASP A 248 -4.40 4.88 6.10
N TRP A 249 -3.29 4.37 5.59
CA TRP A 249 -3.08 2.93 5.43
C TRP A 249 -2.92 2.20 6.78
N LEU A 250 -2.19 2.79 7.72
CA LEU A 250 -2.04 2.22 9.07
C LEU A 250 -3.37 2.24 9.84
N MET A 251 -4.20 3.27 9.66
CA MET A 251 -5.53 3.34 10.25
C MET A 251 -6.47 2.25 9.72
N TRP A 252 -6.31 1.82 8.47
CA TRP A 252 -7.02 0.64 7.95
C TRP A 252 -6.63 -0.64 8.71
N PHE A 253 -5.34 -0.87 8.98
CA PHE A 253 -4.91 -2.00 9.81
C PHE A 253 -5.43 -1.90 11.25
N ALA A 254 -5.36 -0.71 11.86
CA ALA A 254 -5.86 -0.48 13.21
C ALA A 254 -7.35 -0.84 13.34
N ALA A 255 -8.16 -0.61 12.31
CA ALA A 255 -9.59 -0.91 12.34
C ALA A 255 -9.95 -2.40 12.45
N PHE A 256 -8.99 -3.32 12.25
CA PHE A 256 -9.17 -4.77 12.46
C PHE A 256 -8.59 -5.28 13.78
N GLN A 257 -7.87 -4.43 14.50
CA GLN A 257 -7.15 -4.75 15.72
C GLN A 257 -7.73 -3.93 16.87
N THR A 258 -7.12 -4.00 18.05
CA THR A 258 -7.50 -3.13 19.18
C THR A 258 -6.50 -1.98 19.32
N TYR A 259 -6.90 -0.94 20.07
CA TYR A 259 -6.02 0.20 20.32
C TYR A 259 -4.85 -0.17 21.25
N GLU A 260 -4.95 -1.23 22.05
CA GLU A 260 -3.85 -1.77 22.85
C GLU A 260 -2.76 -2.40 21.98
N GLN A 261 -3.14 -3.01 20.84
CA GLN A 261 -2.18 -3.50 19.85
C GLN A 261 -1.62 -2.38 18.97
N ASN A 262 -2.32 -1.24 18.91
CA ASN A 262 -2.00 -0.09 18.09
C ASN A 262 -1.89 1.18 18.93
N GLU A 263 -1.02 1.15 19.95
CA GLU A 263 -0.87 2.25 20.93
C GLU A 263 -0.58 3.62 20.27
N TRP A 264 0.01 3.60 19.08
CA TRP A 264 0.25 4.80 18.26
C TRP A 264 -1.04 5.59 17.93
N VAL A 265 -2.21 4.95 17.94
CA VAL A 265 -3.51 5.65 17.77
C VAL A 265 -3.80 6.55 18.98
N ILE A 266 -3.47 6.11 20.19
CA ILE A 266 -3.58 6.92 21.41
C ILE A 266 -2.54 8.03 21.41
N HIS A 267 -1.34 7.77 20.87
CA HIS A 267 -0.35 8.82 20.64
C HIS A 267 -0.93 9.93 19.76
N ILE A 268 -1.56 9.59 18.63
CA ILE A 268 -2.23 10.56 17.76
C ILE A 268 -3.33 11.32 18.50
N ALA A 269 -4.18 10.64 19.26
CA ALA A 269 -5.23 11.29 20.05
C ALA A 269 -4.67 12.35 21.00
N GLY A 270 -3.60 12.03 21.74
CA GLY A 270 -2.89 12.99 22.59
C GLY A 270 -2.33 14.19 21.81
N ARG A 271 -1.75 13.95 20.63
CA ARG A 271 -1.20 15.02 19.78
C ARG A 271 -2.28 15.91 19.16
N LEU A 272 -3.47 15.36 18.87
CA LEU A 272 -4.63 16.14 18.45
C LEU A 272 -5.16 17.04 19.57
N LEU A 273 -5.22 16.51 20.81
CA LEU A 273 -5.57 17.28 22.00
C LEU A 273 -4.59 18.43 22.26
N SER A 274 -3.30 18.25 21.97
CA SER A 274 -2.27 19.31 22.09
C SER A 274 -2.17 20.22 20.85
N ASN A 275 -3.01 20.04 19.84
CA ASN A 275 -3.00 20.79 18.57
C ASN A 275 -1.63 20.75 17.86
N ASP A 276 -1.00 19.59 17.83
CA ASP A 276 0.31 19.40 17.22
C ASP A 276 0.25 19.57 15.68
N SER A 277 1.03 20.51 15.16
CA SER A 277 1.04 20.82 13.72
C SER A 277 1.53 19.67 12.84
N THR A 278 2.36 18.77 13.36
CA THR A 278 2.87 17.62 12.59
C THR A 278 1.74 16.62 12.35
N VAL A 279 1.01 16.25 13.39
CA VAL A 279 -0.14 15.33 13.25
C VAL A 279 -1.26 15.97 12.46
N LEU A 280 -1.55 17.26 12.68
CA LEU A 280 -2.57 17.98 11.93
C LEU A 280 -2.23 18.11 10.44
N SER A 281 -0.94 18.16 10.07
CA SER A 281 -0.52 18.15 8.66
C SER A 281 -0.83 16.84 7.91
N LEU A 282 -1.12 15.77 8.66
CA LEU A 282 -1.52 14.47 8.11
C LEU A 282 -3.05 14.32 8.00
N MET A 283 -3.81 15.34 8.39
CA MET A 283 -5.28 15.36 8.32
C MET A 283 -5.74 16.24 7.15
N ASP A 284 -6.82 15.83 6.49
CA ASP A 284 -7.50 16.63 5.46
C ASP A 284 -8.35 17.74 6.07
N HIS A 285 -9.09 17.38 7.14
CA HIS A 285 -9.96 18.31 7.85
C HIS A 285 -9.74 18.20 9.36
N ASN A 286 -9.38 19.32 9.96
CA ASN A 286 -9.41 19.52 11.41
C ASN A 286 -10.63 20.39 11.76
N PRO A 287 -11.66 19.83 12.43
CA PRO A 287 -12.84 20.62 12.79
C PRO A 287 -12.47 21.77 13.73
N PHE A 288 -11.44 21.64 14.57
CA PHE A 288 -11.04 22.66 15.54
C PHE A 288 -10.07 23.71 14.99
N GLN A 289 -9.84 23.73 13.67
CA GLN A 289 -8.94 24.71 13.06
C GLN A 289 -9.43 26.15 13.31
N GLY A 290 -8.56 26.98 13.87
CA GLY A 290 -8.89 28.36 14.25
C GLY A 290 -9.84 28.50 15.44
N ARG A 291 -10.19 27.39 16.12
CA ARG A 291 -11.02 27.36 17.33
C ARG A 291 -10.18 26.89 18.54
N ALA A 292 -10.84 26.82 19.70
CA ALA A 292 -10.26 26.16 20.87
C ALA A 292 -9.97 24.68 20.57
N THR A 293 -8.94 24.14 21.20
CA THR A 293 -8.59 22.72 21.08
C THR A 293 -9.63 21.85 21.76
N PRO A 294 -9.89 20.62 21.26
CA PRO A 294 -10.82 19.72 21.90
C PRO A 294 -10.37 19.41 23.32
N ARG A 295 -11.33 19.32 24.25
CA ARG A 295 -11.09 18.87 25.63
C ARG A 295 -10.97 17.35 25.71
N TRP A 296 -11.73 16.68 24.85
CA TRP A 296 -11.77 15.23 24.79
C TRP A 296 -11.62 14.76 23.34
N VAL A 297 -10.90 13.67 23.14
CA VAL A 297 -10.83 12.94 21.87
C VAL A 297 -11.25 11.50 22.12
N ARG A 298 -12.00 10.91 21.18
CA ARG A 298 -12.39 9.50 21.22
C ARG A 298 -12.24 8.85 19.86
N GLY A 299 -12.20 7.52 19.85
CA GLY A 299 -12.24 6.72 18.65
C GLY A 299 -13.57 5.99 18.56
N GLU A 300 -14.29 6.13 17.46
CA GLU A 300 -15.54 5.42 17.20
C GLU A 300 -15.36 4.41 16.08
N HIS A 301 -15.95 3.24 16.23
CA HIS A 301 -15.82 2.12 15.30
C HIS A 301 -17.10 1.96 14.49
N TYR A 302 -16.94 1.84 13.18
CA TYR A 302 -18.03 1.77 12.22
C TYR A 302 -17.78 0.66 11.21
N ILE A 303 -18.85 0.00 10.77
CA ILE A 303 -18.86 -0.77 9.53
C ILE A 303 -19.23 0.16 8.39
N TYR A 304 -18.42 0.14 7.33
CA TYR A 304 -18.66 0.87 6.08
C TYR A 304 -19.04 -0.12 4.98
N ARG A 305 -19.93 0.33 4.08
CA ARG A 305 -20.26 -0.34 2.83
C ARG A 305 -20.39 0.70 1.73
N PHE A 306 -20.04 0.35 0.50
CA PHE A 306 -20.35 1.19 -0.63
C PHE A 306 -21.86 1.35 -0.77
N SER A 307 -22.31 2.57 -1.06
CA SER A 307 -23.66 2.75 -1.57
C SER A 307 -23.80 2.03 -2.92
N ARG A 308 -25.02 1.70 -3.33
CA ARG A 308 -25.23 1.04 -4.62
C ARG A 308 -25.47 2.10 -5.70
N PRO A 309 -24.77 2.05 -6.86
CA PRO A 309 -25.10 2.91 -7.99
C PRO A 309 -26.59 2.80 -8.33
N GLY A 310 -27.27 3.94 -8.52
CA GLY A 310 -28.72 4.00 -8.76
C GLY A 310 -29.61 3.83 -7.52
N SER A 311 -29.05 3.63 -6.32
CA SER A 311 -29.85 3.68 -5.08
C SER A 311 -30.22 5.11 -4.69
N SER A 312 -31.25 5.28 -3.85
CA SER A 312 -31.64 6.57 -3.28
C SER A 312 -30.48 7.26 -2.53
N SER A 313 -29.68 6.49 -1.79
CA SER A 313 -28.48 7.01 -1.12
C SER A 313 -27.44 7.55 -2.10
N ALA A 314 -27.18 6.83 -3.19
CA ALA A 314 -26.25 7.30 -4.22
C ALA A 314 -26.78 8.54 -4.95
N ALA A 315 -28.09 8.63 -5.19
CA ALA A 315 -28.73 9.81 -5.76
C ALA A 315 -28.62 11.05 -4.84
N GLN A 316 -28.53 10.85 -3.52
CA GLN A 316 -28.22 11.92 -2.55
C GLN A 316 -26.72 12.26 -2.47
N GLY A 317 -25.88 11.66 -3.31
CA GLY A 317 -24.43 11.89 -3.31
C GLY A 317 -23.64 11.05 -2.29
N LYS A 318 -24.27 10.10 -1.59
CA LYS A 318 -23.55 9.23 -0.65
C LYS A 318 -22.76 8.16 -1.42
N TRP A 319 -21.45 8.14 -1.23
CA TRP A 319 -20.56 7.09 -1.73
C TRP A 319 -20.50 5.91 -0.76
N TRP A 320 -20.69 6.19 0.52
CA TRP A 320 -20.65 5.21 1.60
C TRP A 320 -21.93 5.17 2.41
N LEU A 321 -22.17 4.01 3.01
CA LEU A 321 -23.13 3.79 4.08
C LEU A 321 -22.32 3.35 5.28
N ARG A 322 -22.63 3.87 6.47
CA ARG A 322 -21.94 3.47 7.70
C ARG A 322 -22.91 3.13 8.82
N LYS A 323 -22.55 2.15 9.64
CA LYS A 323 -23.26 1.77 10.86
C LYS A 323 -22.28 1.74 12.03
N ARG A 324 -22.59 2.48 13.10
CA ARG A 324 -21.79 2.44 14.32
C ARG A 324 -21.88 1.06 14.95
N ILE A 325 -20.73 0.50 15.33
CA ILE A 325 -20.65 -0.79 16.05
C ILE A 325 -20.25 -0.63 17.51
N GLY A 326 -19.50 0.43 17.86
CA GLY A 326 -19.14 0.70 19.24
C GLY A 326 -17.97 1.68 19.37
N PRO A 327 -17.54 1.97 20.61
CA PRO A 327 -16.31 2.72 20.83
C PRO A 327 -15.09 1.87 20.43
N TYR A 328 -14.11 2.49 19.78
CA TYR A 328 -12.80 1.89 19.53
C TYR A 328 -11.84 2.16 20.69
N PHE A 329 -11.76 3.41 21.17
CA PHE A 329 -11.13 3.78 22.43
C PHE A 329 -11.99 4.83 23.16
N PRO A 330 -12.01 4.86 24.50
CA PRO A 330 -12.87 5.76 25.26
C PRO A 330 -12.48 7.23 25.07
N PRO A 331 -13.35 8.19 25.45
CA PRO A 331 -12.94 9.58 25.57
C PRO A 331 -11.70 9.73 26.46
N VAL A 332 -10.67 10.36 25.91
CA VAL A 332 -9.41 10.67 26.59
C VAL A 332 -9.15 12.17 26.54
N ASP A 333 -8.45 12.68 27.55
CA ASP A 333 -8.02 14.07 27.69
C ASP A 333 -6.50 14.16 27.91
N LEU A 334 -5.98 15.39 27.94
CA LEU A 334 -4.55 15.63 28.12
C LEU A 334 -4.02 15.16 29.47
N GLU A 335 -4.82 15.30 30.53
CA GLU A 335 -4.42 14.94 31.89
C GLU A 335 -4.36 13.42 32.05
N GLY A 336 -5.41 12.71 31.64
CA GLY A 336 -5.48 11.25 31.71
C GLY A 336 -4.41 10.56 30.87
N LEU A 337 -4.02 11.14 29.73
CA LEU A 337 -2.95 10.58 28.89
C LEU A 337 -1.53 10.87 29.38
N ARG A 338 -1.33 11.78 30.34
CA ARG A 338 0.01 12.20 30.78
C ARG A 338 0.85 11.03 31.29
N GLY A 339 0.29 10.20 32.19
CA GLY A 339 0.98 9.03 32.73
C GLY A 339 1.26 7.96 31.66
N TYR A 340 0.32 7.79 30.72
CA TYR A 340 0.48 6.86 29.61
C TYR A 340 1.66 7.28 28.71
N PHE A 341 1.74 8.55 28.32
CA PHE A 341 2.84 9.09 27.52
C PHE A 341 4.20 8.96 28.22
N GLN A 342 4.25 9.27 29.52
CA GLN A 342 5.48 9.11 30.31
C GLN A 342 5.96 7.66 30.34
N SER A 343 5.05 6.69 30.51
CA SER A 343 5.41 5.27 30.56
C SER A 343 5.95 4.69 29.24
N ARG A 344 5.77 5.38 28.11
CA ARG A 344 6.27 5.01 26.78
C ARG A 344 7.44 5.89 26.32
N ASP A 345 7.97 6.75 27.20
CA ASP A 345 8.99 7.74 26.86
C ASP A 345 8.60 8.64 25.67
N TRP A 346 7.30 8.92 25.53
CA TRP A 346 6.81 9.82 24.48
C TRP A 346 6.90 11.29 24.91
N PRO A 347 7.11 12.24 23.96
CA PRO A 347 7.16 13.65 24.28
C PRO A 347 5.90 14.11 25.01
N ILE A 348 6.08 14.69 26.21
CA ILE A 348 4.99 15.09 27.08
C ILE A 348 4.09 16.10 26.37
N LEU A 349 2.78 15.87 26.46
CA LEU A 349 1.77 16.75 25.91
C LEU A 349 1.72 18.05 26.71
N THR A 350 2.00 19.18 26.04
CA THR A 350 1.78 20.51 26.60
C THR A 350 0.53 21.12 25.96
N SER A 351 -0.26 21.85 26.74
CA SER A 351 -1.33 22.69 26.18
C SER A 351 -0.70 23.69 25.21
N PRO A 352 -1.31 24.00 24.06
CA PRO A 352 -0.77 24.98 23.14
C PRO A 352 -0.58 26.31 23.87
N SER A 353 0.66 26.71 24.08
CA SER A 353 0.98 28.05 24.58
C SER A 353 0.76 29.03 23.43
N THR A 354 0.05 30.11 23.71
CA THR A 354 -0.05 31.25 22.81
C THR A 354 1.36 31.79 22.54
N GLY A 355 1.97 31.42 21.41
CA GLY A 355 3.14 32.10 20.85
C GLY A 355 4.52 31.50 21.13
N ALA A 356 4.70 30.18 21.21
CA ALA A 356 6.05 29.59 21.22
C ALA A 356 6.50 29.13 19.81
N LYS A 357 7.56 29.75 19.29
CA LYS A 357 8.28 29.32 18.09
C LYS A 357 8.80 27.89 18.27
N CYS A 358 8.57 27.08 17.24
CA CYS A 358 8.98 25.68 17.11
C CYS A 358 10.49 25.51 17.37
N PRO A 359 10.92 24.63 18.30
CA PRO A 359 12.26 24.08 18.22
C PRO A 359 12.22 22.97 17.17
N VAL A 360 12.62 23.32 15.94
CA VAL A 360 13.03 22.33 14.95
C VAL A 360 14.28 21.66 15.50
N LEU A 361 14.19 20.47 16.10
CA LEU A 361 15.34 19.58 16.22
C LEU A 361 14.98 18.13 16.57
N LYS A 362 15.24 17.25 15.59
CA LYS A 362 15.82 15.90 15.75
C LYS A 362 15.13 14.92 16.71
N THR A 363 13.92 14.46 16.39
CA THR A 363 13.49 13.11 16.84
C THR A 363 12.44 12.43 15.94
N ALA A 364 12.02 13.05 14.84
CA ALA A 364 11.05 12.46 13.91
C ALA A 364 11.63 11.37 12.99
N LEU A 365 12.96 11.21 12.94
CA LEU A 365 13.59 10.20 12.08
C LEU A 365 13.69 8.81 12.73
N LEU A 366 13.59 8.70 14.07
CA LEU A 366 13.78 7.43 14.77
C LEU A 366 12.50 6.59 14.85
N MET A 367 11.33 7.22 15.00
CA MET A 367 10.04 6.51 14.98
C MET A 367 9.63 6.03 13.58
N LEU A 368 10.04 6.73 12.53
CA LEU A 368 9.82 6.28 11.14
C LEU A 368 10.76 5.13 10.72
N LEU A 369 11.87 4.92 11.44
CA LEU A 369 12.78 3.80 11.24
C LEU A 369 12.38 2.53 12.02
N LEU A 370 11.61 2.66 13.11
CA LEU A 370 11.14 1.52 13.90
C LEU A 370 9.92 0.80 13.29
N LEU A 371 9.18 1.46 12.39
CA LEU A 371 8.08 0.83 11.62
C LEU A 371 8.55 0.25 10.27
N LYS A 372 9.83 -0.13 10.15
CA LYS A 372 10.36 -0.97 9.04
C LYS A 372 10.28 -2.48 9.35
N HIS A 373 9.70 -2.88 10.48
CA HIS A 373 9.43 -4.28 10.82
C HIS A 373 7.96 -4.48 11.13
N VAL A 374 7.17 -4.76 10.10
CA VAL A 374 6.26 -5.91 9.93
C VAL A 374 6.01 -6.06 8.43
#